data_AF-A0A536KGW9-F1
#
_entry.id   AF-A0A536KGW9-F1
#
_cell.length_a   1.000
_cell.length_b   1.000
_cell.length_c   1.000
_cell.angle_alpha   90.00
_cell.angle_beta   90.00
_cell.angle_gamma   90.00
#
_symmetry.space_group_name_H-M   'P 1'
#
loop_
_entity.id
_entity.type
_entity.pdbx_description
1 polymer ?
#
loop_
_entity_poly.entity_id
_entity_poly.type
_entity_poly.pdbx_seq_one_letter_code
_entity_poly.pdbx_strand_id
1 'polypeptide(L)'
;MFRGRLWRYPDFLKLWAGETVSEFGSQVTLLAVPTVAILALHAGPFQVGVLSALEFLAFPTLGLVAGVYADRLRRRPIMIACDIGRLLALGSIPMAFLLDALT
;
A
#
# COMPACT_ATOMS: atom_id res chain seq x y z
N MET A 1 -14.95 23.36 -18.65
CA MET A 1 -14.65 22.31 -19.65
C MET A 1 -13.13 22.11 -19.71
N PHE A 2 -12.55 21.26 -18.86
CA PHE A 2 -11.10 20.99 -18.80
C PHE A 2 -10.65 20.11 -19.99
N ARG A 3 -10.70 20.65 -21.20
CA ARG A 3 -10.25 19.95 -22.41
C ARG A 3 -8.74 20.13 -22.59
N GLY A 4 -7.96 19.07 -22.34
CA GLY A 4 -6.78 18.74 -23.14
C GLY A 4 -5.38 19.25 -22.74
N ARG A 5 -5.07 19.55 -21.45
CA ARG A 5 -3.72 20.03 -21.07
C ARG A 5 -3.00 19.32 -19.91
N LEU A 6 -3.64 18.42 -19.18
CA LEU A 6 -3.01 17.71 -18.04
C LEU A 6 -1.88 16.77 -18.49
N TRP A 7 -2.05 16.13 -19.65
CA TRP A 7 -1.05 15.25 -20.27
C TRP A 7 0.26 15.94 -20.69
N ARG A 8 0.34 17.28 -20.64
CA ARG A 8 1.57 18.03 -20.92
C ARG A 8 2.33 18.43 -19.65
N TYR A 9 1.77 18.21 -18.47
CA TYR A 9 2.45 18.52 -17.21
C TYR A 9 3.21 17.28 -16.72
N PRO A 10 4.55 17.29 -16.76
CA PRO A 10 5.35 16.11 -16.42
C PRO A 10 5.15 15.66 -14.98
N ASP A 11 4.89 16.58 -14.04
CA ASP A 11 4.66 16.23 -12.64
C ASP A 11 3.29 15.58 -12.43
N PHE A 12 2.28 15.98 -13.21
CA PHE A 12 0.98 15.31 -13.21
C PHE A 12 1.09 13.89 -13.75
N LEU A 13 1.83 13.69 -14.85
CA LEU A 13 2.04 12.35 -15.41
C LEU A 13 2.81 11.43 -14.44
N LYS A 14 3.83 11.95 -13.76
CA LYS A 14 4.56 11.19 -12.72
C LYS A 14 3.65 10.77 -11.58
N LEU A 15 2.82 11.70 -11.09
CA LEU A 15 1.86 11.40 -10.03
C LEU A 15 0.81 10.41 -10.51
N TRP A 16 0.26 10.60 -11.71
CA TRP A 16 -0.78 9.72 -12.26
C TRP A 16 -0.26 8.30 -12.50
N ALA A 17 0.94 8.15 -13.09
CA ALA A 17 1.55 6.84 -13.29
C ALA A 17 1.91 6.18 -11.94
N GLY A 18 2.52 6.94 -11.02
CA GLY A 18 2.85 6.45 -9.68
C GLY A 18 1.61 5.97 -8.94
N GLU A 19 0.56 6.79 -8.89
CA GLU A 19 -0.70 6.45 -8.23
C GLU A 19 -1.42 5.28 -8.89
N THR A 20 -1.37 5.18 -10.22
CA THR A 20 -1.96 4.03 -10.93
C THR A 20 -1.27 2.73 -10.54
N VAL A 21 0.06 2.72 -10.49
CA VAL A 21 0.84 1.54 -10.08
C VAL A 21 0.59 1.24 -8.59
N SER A 22 0.54 2.28 -7.76
CA SER A 22 0.21 2.19 -6.33
C SER A 22 -1.13 1.52 -6.09
N GLU A 23 -2.19 2.01 -6.72
CA GLU A 23 -3.54 1.48 -6.55
C GLU A 23 -3.68 0.09 -7.13
N PHE A 24 -3.09 -0.16 -8.29
CA PHE A 24 -3.05 -1.50 -8.85
C PHE A 24 -2.38 -2.50 -7.89
N GLY A 25 -1.23 -2.13 -7.32
CA GLY A 25 -0.53 -2.93 -6.32
C GLY A 25 -1.35 -3.14 -5.05
N SER A 26 -2.09 -2.12 -4.58
CA SER A 26 -2.99 -2.23 -3.44
C SER A 26 -4.09 -3.27 -3.70
N GLN A 27 -4.72 -3.25 -4.87
CA GLN A 27 -5.77 -4.23 -5.22
C GLN A 27 -5.21 -5.66 -5.30
N VAL A 28 -4.01 -5.83 -5.85
CA VAL A 28 -3.34 -7.13 -5.86
C VAL A 28 -3.03 -7.60 -4.44
N THR A 29 -2.51 -6.71 -3.59
CA THR A 29 -2.14 -7.01 -2.19
C THR A 29 -3.34 -7.48 -1.37
N LEU A 30 -4.49 -6.82 -1.54
CA LEU A 30 -5.74 -7.15 -0.83
C LEU A 30 -6.16 -8.61 -1.05
N LEU A 31 -5.88 -9.17 -2.22
CA LEU A 31 -6.15 -10.57 -2.52
C LEU A 31 -4.96 -11.48 -2.21
N ALA A 32 -3.75 -11.02 -2.51
CA ALA A 32 -2.52 -11.82 -2.39
C ALA A 32 -2.17 -12.12 -0.93
N VAL A 33 -2.24 -11.15 -0.02
CA VAL A 33 -1.83 -11.34 1.38
C VAL A 33 -2.69 -12.40 2.08
N PRO A 34 -4.04 -12.35 2.04
CA PRO A 34 -4.87 -13.41 2.61
C PRO A 34 -4.63 -14.77 1.94
N THR A 35 -4.44 -14.78 0.62
CA THR A 35 -4.20 -16.03 -0.14
C THR A 35 -2.88 -16.68 0.28
N VAL A 36 -1.80 -15.90 0.41
CA VAL A 36 -0.49 -16.37 0.88
C VAL A 36 -0.57 -16.83 2.33
N ALA A 37 -1.27 -16.10 3.20
CA ALA A 37 -1.47 -16.50 4.59
C ALA A 37 -2.14 -17.89 4.68
N ILE A 38 -3.16 -18.15 3.86
CA ILE A 38 -3.85 -19.44 3.83
C ILE A 38 -2.97 -20.53 3.21
N LEU A 39 -2.42 -20.29 2.01
CA LEU A 39 -1.77 -21.34 1.22
C LEU A 39 -0.34 -21.64 1.67
N ALA A 40 0.42 -20.63 2.10
CA ALA A 40 1.81 -20.80 2.52
C ALA A 40 1.93 -20.97 4.04
N LEU A 41 1.25 -20.12 4.83
CA LEU A 41 1.34 -20.15 6.29
C LEU A 41 0.26 -21.05 6.95
N HIS A 42 -0.62 -21.68 6.17
CA HIS A 42 -1.70 -22.52 6.69
C HIS A 42 -2.59 -21.79 7.71
N ALA A 43 -2.78 -20.48 7.51
CA ALA A 43 -3.52 -19.64 8.44
C ALA A 43 -5.00 -20.05 8.51
N GLY A 44 -5.53 -20.14 9.73
CA GLY A 44 -6.93 -20.47 9.97
C GLY A 44 -7.89 -19.30 9.69
N PRO A 45 -9.20 -19.56 9.59
CA PRO A 45 -10.20 -18.52 9.30
C PRO A 45 -10.19 -17.35 10.29
N PHE A 46 -9.91 -17.62 11.57
CA PHE A 46 -9.81 -16.59 12.60
C PHE A 46 -8.61 -15.65 12.36
N GLN A 47 -7.45 -16.19 11.98
CA GLN A 47 -6.25 -15.39 11.71
C GLN A 47 -6.45 -14.49 10.49
N VAL A 48 -7.07 -15.01 9.43
CA VAL A 48 -7.45 -14.23 8.25
C VAL A 48 -8.48 -13.15 8.61
N GLY A 49 -9.46 -13.46 9.45
CA GLY A 49 -10.43 -12.48 9.96
C GLY A 49 -9.77 -11.35 10.76
N VAL A 50 -8.78 -11.67 11.60
CA VAL A 50 -7.98 -10.68 12.33
C VAL A 50 -7.15 -9.82 11.37
N LEU A 51 -6.51 -10.44 10.36
CA LEU A 51 -5.75 -9.73 9.34
C LEU A 51 -6.63 -8.69 8.62
N SER A 52 -7.82 -9.07 8.15
CA SER A 52 -8.76 -8.14 7.51
C SER A 52 -9.25 -7.05 8.46
N ALA A 53 -9.47 -7.38 9.74
CA ALA A 53 -9.86 -6.38 10.73
C ALA A 53 -8.74 -5.34 10.96
N LEU A 54 -7.48 -5.77 11.01
CA LEU A 54 -6.33 -4.87 11.14
C LEU A 54 -6.17 -3.96 9.92
N GLU A 55 -6.34 -4.49 8.71
CA GLU A 55 -6.31 -3.71 7.47
C GLU A 55 -7.36 -2.60 7.49
N PHE A 56 -8.59 -2.94 7.89
CA PHE A 56 -9.67 -1.96 8.03
C PHE A 56 -9.39 -0.93 9.13
N LEU A 57 -8.90 -1.37 10.29
CA LEU A 57 -8.64 -0.51 11.45
C LEU A 57 -7.48 0.45 11.21
N ALA A 58 -6.52 0.12 10.36
CA ALA A 58 -5.39 0.99 10.04
C ALA A 58 -5.87 2.35 9.50
N PHE A 59 -6.93 2.38 8.68
CA PHE A 59 -7.42 3.62 8.07
C PHE A 59 -7.92 4.65 9.08
N PRO A 60 -8.90 4.37 9.97
CA PRO A 60 -9.37 5.35 10.95
C PRO A 60 -8.34 5.64 12.04
N THR A 61 -7.52 4.66 12.44
CA THR A 61 -6.55 4.85 13.53
C THR A 61 -5.35 5.69 13.09
N LEU A 62 -4.79 5.39 11.92
CA LEU A 62 -3.65 6.12 11.37
C LEU A 62 -4.07 7.33 10.55
N GLY A 63 -5.25 7.33 9.94
CA GLY A 63 -5.73 8.41 9.07
C GLY A 63 -5.87 9.75 9.79
N LEU A 64 -6.34 9.75 11.04
CA LEU A 64 -6.43 10.98 11.85
C LEU A 64 -5.03 11.55 12.13
N VAL A 65 -4.10 10.69 12.54
CA VAL A 65 -2.72 11.09 12.85
C VAL A 65 -2.01 11.54 11.58
N ALA A 66 -2.12 10.77 10.50
CA ALA A 66 -1.55 11.06 9.20
C ALA A 66 -2.09 12.37 8.61
N GLY A 67 -3.38 12.68 8.81
CA GLY A 67 -3.98 13.95 8.41
C GLY A 67 -3.30 15.15 9.05
N VAL A 68 -3.06 15.09 10.37
CA VAL A 68 -2.35 16.16 11.09
C VAL A 68 -0.94 16.38 10.53
N TYR A 69 -0.20 15.31 10.24
CA TYR A 69 1.13 15.42 9.63
C TYR A 69 1.08 15.93 8.18
N ALA A 70 0.10 15.46 7.39
CA ALA A 70 -0.08 15.88 6.01
C ALA A 70 -0.46 17.36 5.85
N ASP A 71 -1.16 17.91 6.85
CA ASP A 71 -1.52 19.33 6.88
C ASP A 71 -0.34 20.23 7.26
N ARG A 72 0.59 19.72 8.08
CA ARG A 72 1.73 20.51 8.61
C ARG A 72 3.00 20.41 7.78
N LEU A 73 3.18 19.33 7.00
CA LEU A 73 4.40 19.05 6.27
C LEU A 73 4.21 19.15 4.76
N ARG A 74 5.32 19.24 4.02
CA ARG A 74 5.27 19.19 2.55
C ARG A 74 4.77 17.80 2.12
N ARG A 75 3.72 17.78 1.28
CA ARG A 75 3.04 16.55 0.85
C ARG A 75 3.95 15.59 0.09
N ARG A 76 4.84 16.10 -0.77
CA ARG A 76 5.67 15.29 -1.66
C ARG A 76 6.66 14.36 -0.93
N PRO A 77 7.45 14.84 0.05
CA PRO A 77 8.29 13.96 0.88
C PRO A 77 7.49 12.88 1.63
N ILE A 78 6.30 13.20 2.14
CA ILE A 78 5.46 12.22 2.85
C ILE A 78 5.03 11.10 1.90
N MET A 79 4.50 11.45 0.73
CA MET A 79 4.09 10.45 -0.27
C MET A 79 5.24 9.51 -0.63
N ILE A 80 6.44 10.07 -0.90
CA ILE A 80 7.63 9.27 -1.22
C ILE A 80 8.02 8.34 -0.06
N ALA A 81 8.01 8.84 1.18
CA ALA A 81 8.35 8.02 2.35
C ALA A 81 7.34 6.88 2.55
N CYS A 82 6.04 7.14 2.39
CA CYS A 82 4.98 6.13 2.46
C CYS A 82 5.13 5.08 1.35
N ASP A 83 5.41 5.50 0.12
CA ASP A 83 5.60 4.58 -1.01
C ASP A 83 6.83 3.69 -0.82
N ILE A 84 7.95 4.25 -0.33
CA ILE A 84 9.14 3.47 0.00
C ILE A 84 8.83 2.49 1.14
N GLY A 85 8.15 2.94 2.20
CA GLY A 85 7.76 2.08 3.31
C GLY A 85 6.88 0.91 2.85
N ARG A 86 5.90 1.19 1.98
CA ARG A 86 5.03 0.17 1.39
C ARG A 86 5.81 -0.79 0.49
N LEU A 87 6.73 -0.29 -0.33
CA LEU A 87 7.59 -1.11 -1.18
C LEU A 87 8.42 -2.08 -0.34
N LEU A 88 9.02 -1.59 0.76
CA LEU A 88 9.82 -2.44 1.66
C LEU A 88 8.95 -3.46 2.38
N ALA A 89 7.77 -3.05 2.87
CA ALA A 89 6.85 -3.95 3.56
C ALA A 89 6.36 -5.07 2.63
N LEU A 90 5.86 -4.73 1.44
CA LEU A 90 5.35 -5.72 0.48
C LEU A 90 6.47 -6.53 -0.16
N GLY A 91 7.61 -5.91 -0.46
CA GLY A 91 8.79 -6.58 -1.02
C GLY A 91 9.44 -7.56 -0.04
N SER A 92 9.23 -7.38 1.27
CA SER A 92 9.73 -8.32 2.27
C SER A 92 9.05 -9.70 2.19
N ILE A 93 7.79 -9.77 1.76
CA ILE A 93 7.04 -11.03 1.63
C ILE A 93 7.67 -11.98 0.59
N PRO A 94 7.86 -11.60 -0.69
CA PRO A 94 8.51 -12.47 -1.66
C PRO A 94 9.99 -12.70 -1.34
N MET A 95 10.69 -11.72 -0.74
CA MET A 95 12.07 -11.91 -0.26
C MET A 95 12.15 -12.99 0.81
N ALA A 96 11.26 -12.95 1.81
CA ALA A 96 11.19 -13.96 2.86
C ALA A 96 10.81 -15.33 2.31
N PHE A 97 9.90 -15.38 1.33
CA PHE A 97 9.56 -16.61 0.62
C PHE A 97 10.75 -17.21 -0.13
N LEU A 98 11.52 -16.40 -0.87
CA LEU A 98 12.71 -16.86 -1.60
C LEU A 98 13.85 -17.35 -0.69
N LEU A 99 13.89 -16.86 0.55
CA LEU A 99 14.90 -17.20 1.54
C LEU A 99 14.46 -18.36 2.47
N ASP A 100 13.32 -19.00 2.20
CA ASP A 100 12.67 -19.99 3.08
C ASP A 100 12.49 -19.50 4.54
N ALA A 101 12.45 -18.18 4.72
CA ALA A 101 12.29 -17.51 6.01
C ALA A 101 10.84 -17.07 6.27
N LEU A 102 9.92 -17.43 5.38
CA LEU A 102 8.50 -17.14 5.53
C LEU A 102 7.89 -18.10 6.57
N THR A 103 7.99 -17.71 7.83
CA THR A 103 7.36 -18.36 9.00
C THR A 103 6.03 -17.73 9.33
#